data_AF-A0A521Z0B8-F1
#
_entry.id   AF-A0A521Z0B8-F1
#
_cell.length_a   1.000
_cell.length_b   1.000
_cell.length_c   1.000
_cell.angle_alpha   90.00
_cell.angle_beta   90.00
_cell.angle_gamma   90.00
#
_symmetry.space_group_name_H-M   'P 1'
#
loop_
_entity.id
_entity.type
_entity.pdbx_description
1 polymer ?
#
loop_
_entity_poly.entity_id
_entity_poly.type
_entity_poly.pdbx_seq_one_letter_code
_entity_poly.pdbx_strand_id
1 'polypeptide(L)'
;MKALVLVFSILAALAAVAQDRRSELGKAYEEARAAYQALKDAEARRDKGIEPESGERQGTASGGTRPTEQYAGRQQLLEQELEMARRRYDAALRRWNDLK
;
A
#
# COMPACT_ATOMS: atom_id res chain seq x y z
N MET A 1 -11.51 3.49 -52.31
CA MET A 1 -12.50 3.29 -51.22
C MET A 1 -12.07 2.22 -50.20
N LYS A 2 -11.67 1.00 -50.61
CA LYS A 2 -11.24 -0.07 -49.67
C LYS A 2 -10.05 0.31 -48.76
N ALA A 3 -9.02 0.97 -49.31
CA ALA A 3 -7.86 1.41 -48.52
C ALA A 3 -8.20 2.48 -47.46
N LEU A 4 -9.14 3.37 -47.76
CA LEU A 4 -9.58 4.44 -46.86
C LEU A 4 -10.37 3.90 -45.67
N VAL A 5 -11.22 2.89 -45.91
CA VAL A 5 -11.94 2.17 -44.85
C VAL A 5 -10.97 1.42 -43.93
N LEU A 6 -9.98 0.73 -44.48
CA LEU A 6 -8.96 0.01 -43.70
C LEU A 6 -8.14 0.95 -42.82
N VAL A 7 -7.70 2.10 -43.35
CA VAL A 7 -6.94 3.10 -42.58
C VAL A 7 -7.79 3.68 -41.45
N PHE A 8 -9.07 3.96 -41.70
CA PHE A 8 -9.98 4.47 -40.67
C PHE A 8 -10.23 3.44 -39.56
N SER A 9 -10.37 2.16 -39.91
CA SER A 9 -10.52 1.07 -38.93
C SER A 9 -9.28 0.90 -38.05
N ILE A 10 -8.08 1.03 -38.62
CA ILE A 10 -6.82 0.95 -37.87
C ILE A 10 -6.68 2.14 -36.91
N LEU A 11 -7.01 3.36 -37.36
CA LEU A 11 -6.99 4.56 -36.52
C LEU A 11 -7.98 4.46 -35.35
N ALA A 12 -9.20 3.96 -35.60
CA ALA A 12 -10.19 3.75 -34.55
C ALA A 12 -9.73 2.72 -33.51
N ALA A 13 -9.12 1.61 -33.95
CA ALA A 13 -8.58 0.60 -33.04
C ALA A 13 -7.43 1.15 -32.18
N LEU A 14 -6.50 1.91 -32.76
CA LEU A 14 -5.41 2.55 -32.03
C LEU A 14 -5.91 3.58 -31.01
N ALA A 15 -6.95 4.36 -31.36
CA ALA A 15 -7.58 5.31 -30.45
C ALA A 15 -8.25 4.61 -29.25
N ALA A 16 -8.94 3.49 -29.48
CA ALA A 16 -9.52 2.69 -28.40
C ALA A 16 -8.45 2.14 -27.44
N VAL A 17 -7.37 1.55 -27.97
CA VAL A 17 -6.25 1.03 -27.16
C VAL A 17 -5.56 2.13 -26.35
N ALA A 18 -5.38 3.32 -26.95
CA ALA A 18 -4.81 4.47 -26.23
C ALA A 18 -5.71 4.97 -25.09
N GLN A 19 -7.03 4.94 -25.29
CA GLN A 19 -7.99 5.34 -24.26
C GLN A 19 -8.03 4.33 -23.09
N ASP A 20 -7.99 3.03 -23.39
CA ASP A 20 -7.94 1.99 -22.37
C ASP A 20 -6.67 2.09 -21.52
N ARG A 21 -5.50 2.26 -22.15
CA ARG A 21 -4.23 2.45 -21.43
C ARG A 21 -4.26 3.67 -20.51
N ARG A 22 -4.86 4.78 -20.94
CA ARG A 22 -5.00 5.99 -20.11
C ARG A 22 -5.91 5.76 -18.90
N SER A 23 -7.00 5.00 -19.09
CA SER A 23 -7.89 4.61 -18.00
C SER A 23 -7.17 3.71 -16.98
N GLU A 24 -6.44 2.71 -17.45
CA GLU A 24 -5.67 1.79 -16.61
C GLU A 24 -4.56 2.52 -15.83
N LEU A 25 -3.83 3.43 -16.48
CA LEU A 25 -2.82 4.25 -15.83
C LEU A 25 -3.42 5.12 -14.72
N GLY A 26 -4.59 5.72 -14.95
CA GLY A 26 -5.32 6.49 -13.94
C GLY A 26 -5.73 5.63 -12.74
N LYS A 27 -6.26 4.43 -12.99
CA LYS A 27 -6.61 3.47 -11.92
C LYS A 27 -5.38 3.03 -11.12
N ALA A 28 -4.27 2.72 -11.79
CA ALA A 28 -3.04 2.31 -11.14
C ALA A 28 -2.42 3.44 -10.30
N TYR A 29 -2.55 4.70 -10.75
CA TYR A 29 -2.16 5.86 -9.96
C TYR A 29 -2.98 5.99 -8.67
N GLU A 30 -4.31 5.91 -8.77
CA GLU A 30 -5.19 5.99 -7.59
C GLU A 30 -4.95 4.81 -6.63
N GLU A 31 -4.69 3.61 -7.15
CA GLU A 31 -4.30 2.44 -6.35
C GLU A 31 -2.98 2.69 -5.59
N ALA A 32 -1.95 3.21 -6.27
CA ALA A 32 -0.67 3.54 -5.64
C ALA A 32 -0.81 4.64 -4.58
N ARG A 33 -1.64 5.66 -4.84
CA ARG A 33 -1.95 6.73 -3.89
C ARG A 33 -2.65 6.19 -2.64
N ALA A 34 -3.67 5.35 -2.82
CA ALA A 34 -4.39 4.75 -1.70
C ALA A 34 -3.48 3.82 -0.87
N ALA A 35 -2.65 3.01 -1.54
CA ALA A 35 -1.68 2.14 -0.86
C ALA A 35 -0.63 2.94 -0.08
N TYR A 36 -0.18 4.08 -0.62
CA TYR A 36 0.72 5.00 0.08
C TYR A 36 0.08 5.56 1.36
N GLN A 37 -1.19 5.99 1.30
CA GLN A 37 -1.90 6.47 2.49
C GLN A 37 -2.02 5.37 3.55
N ALA A 38 -2.38 4.15 3.15
CA ALA A 38 -2.45 3.01 4.06
C ALA A 38 -1.09 2.68 4.71
N LEU A 39 0.02 2.83 3.97
CA LEU A 39 1.37 2.71 4.52
C LEU A 39 1.64 3.80 5.57
N LYS A 40 1.32 5.07 5.27
CA LYS A 40 1.47 6.17 6.24
C LYS A 40 0.65 5.94 7.51
N ASP A 41 -0.56 5.42 7.39
CA ASP A 41 -1.42 5.10 8.53
C ASP A 41 -0.86 3.95 9.37
N ALA A 42 -0.28 2.93 8.74
CA ALA A 42 0.38 1.82 9.43
C ALA A 42 1.66 2.29 10.15
N GLU A 43 2.47 3.14 9.51
CA GLU A 43 3.62 3.78 10.14
C GLU A 43 3.19 4.59 11.37
N ALA A 44 2.14 5.39 11.25
CA ALA A 44 1.62 6.19 12.36
C ALA A 44 1.07 5.32 13.51
N ARG A 45 0.43 4.19 13.21
CA ARG A 45 -0.01 3.21 14.23
C ARG A 45 1.18 2.58 14.95
N ARG A 46 2.21 2.17 14.22
CA ARG A 46 3.44 1.63 14.80
C ARG A 46 4.12 2.65 15.70
N ASP A 47 4.27 3.89 15.25
CA ASP A 47 4.93 4.96 16.01
C ASP A 47 4.15 5.31 17.30
N LYS A 48 2.82 5.38 17.22
CA LYS A 48 1.95 5.56 18.40
C LYS A 48 2.00 4.36 19.35
N GLY A 49 2.26 3.17 18.83
CA GLY A 49 2.28 1.93 19.57
C GLY A 49 3.57 1.64 20.32
N ILE A 50 4.62 2.47 20.20
CA ILE A 50 5.94 2.23 20.83
C ILE A 50 5.84 2.14 22.35
N GLU A 51 5.03 3.00 22.98
CA GLU A 51 4.89 2.95 24.43
C GLU A 51 4.00 1.77 24.86
N PRO A 52 4.36 1.05 25.93
CA PRO A 52 3.48 0.07 26.54
C PRO A 52 2.20 0.72 27.05
N GLU A 53 1.06 0.08 26.78
CA GLU A 53 -0.24 0.51 27.26
C GLU A 53 -0.45 0.12 28.73
N SER A 54 -1.58 0.56 29.31
CA SER A 54 -1.98 0.14 30.64
C SER A 54 -2.15 -1.38 30.70
N GLY A 55 -1.60 -2.01 31.75
CA GLY A 55 -1.62 -3.48 31.91
C GLY A 55 -0.53 -4.21 31.13
N GLU A 56 0.16 -3.55 30.21
CA GLU A 56 1.25 -4.15 29.45
C GLU A 56 2.62 -4.06 30.13
N ARG A 57 2.68 -3.42 31.31
CA ARG A 57 3.85 -3.40 32.18
C ARG A 57 3.61 -4.25 33.42
N GLN A 58 4.59 -5.07 33.76
CA GLN A 58 4.59 -5.89 34.96
C GLN A 58 5.77 -5.52 35.87
N GLY A 59 5.49 -5.38 37.17
CA GLY A 59 6.53 -5.16 38.17
C GLY A 59 7.49 -6.35 38.30
N THR A 60 8.75 -6.08 38.62
CA THR A 60 9.76 -7.09 38.91
C THR A 60 10.06 -7.15 40.41
N ALA A 61 10.54 -8.30 40.90
CA ALA A 61 10.93 -8.47 42.31
C ALA A 61 12.03 -7.50 42.78
N SER A 62 12.79 -6.93 41.86
CA SER A 62 13.83 -5.92 42.10
C SER A 62 13.32 -4.48 42.14
N GLY A 63 11.99 -4.25 42.09
CA GLY A 63 11.38 -2.92 42.10
C GLY A 63 11.34 -2.20 40.74
N GLY A 64 11.65 -2.90 39.64
CA GLY A 64 11.53 -2.37 38.28
C GLY A 64 10.19 -2.69 37.62
N THR A 65 10.03 -2.25 36.36
CA THR A 65 8.92 -2.71 35.50
C THR A 65 9.46 -3.19 34.17
N ARG A 66 8.83 -4.21 33.59
CA ARG A 66 9.14 -4.73 32.25
C ARG A 66 7.90 -4.84 31.39
N PRO A 67 8.00 -4.69 30.06
CA PRO A 67 6.92 -5.02 29.16
C PRO A 67 6.53 -6.50 29.26
N THR A 68 5.27 -6.78 29.02
CA THR A 68 4.66 -8.12 29.06
C THR A 68 4.69 -8.81 27.69
N GLU A 69 4.29 -10.08 27.64
CA GLU A 69 4.06 -10.79 26.38
C GLU A 69 2.96 -10.14 25.54
N GLN A 70 1.95 -9.53 26.19
CA GLN A 70 0.90 -8.79 25.49
C GLN A 70 1.47 -7.62 24.69
N TYR A 71 2.38 -6.83 25.31
CA TYR A 71 3.13 -5.79 24.60
C TYR A 71 3.88 -6.36 23.40
N ALA A 72 4.64 -7.45 23.61
CA ALA A 72 5.43 -8.06 22.55
C ALA A 72 4.56 -8.54 21.38
N GLY A 73 3.42 -9.17 21.65
CA GLY A 73 2.47 -9.60 20.63
C GLY A 73 1.87 -8.42 19.85
N ARG A 74 1.53 -7.32 20.55
CA ARG A 74 1.06 -6.09 19.90
C ARG A 74 2.12 -5.46 19.01
N GLN A 75 3.38 -5.40 19.45
CA GLN A 75 4.49 -4.89 18.63
C GLN A 75 4.64 -5.72 17.34
N GLN A 76 4.62 -7.05 17.45
CA GLN A 76 4.72 -7.94 16.29
C GLN A 76 3.57 -7.72 15.29
N LEU A 77 2.34 -7.53 15.78
CA LEU A 77 1.19 -7.24 14.92
C LEU A 77 1.36 -5.90 14.18
N LEU A 78 1.79 -4.85 14.88
CA LEU A 78 2.05 -3.54 14.30
C LEU A 78 3.14 -3.60 13.21
N GLU A 79 4.21 -4.36 13.46
CA GLU A 79 5.28 -4.60 12.47
C GLU A 79 4.76 -5.37 11.25
N GLN A 80 3.94 -6.40 11.47
CA GLN A 80 3.34 -7.18 10.38
C GLN A 80 2.40 -6.32 9.52
N GLU A 81 1.57 -5.48 10.15
CA GLU A 81 0.68 -4.54 9.45
C GLU A 81 1.47 -3.56 8.59
N LEU A 82 2.55 -2.99 9.13
CA LEU A 82 3.44 -2.08 8.42
C LEU A 82 4.06 -2.76 7.20
N GLU A 83 4.58 -3.97 7.39
CA GLU A 83 5.23 -4.74 6.33
C GLU A 83 4.24 -5.15 5.23
N MET A 84 3.01 -5.55 5.58
CA MET A 84 1.95 -5.80 4.60
C MET A 84 1.58 -4.54 3.80
N ALA A 85 1.45 -3.39 4.47
CA ALA A 85 1.15 -2.12 3.82
C ALA A 85 2.29 -1.69 2.87
N ARG A 86 3.55 -1.90 3.28
CA ARG A 86 4.73 -1.65 2.46
C ARG A 86 4.73 -2.50 1.19
N ARG A 87 4.55 -3.81 1.31
CA ARG A 87 4.47 -4.71 0.15
C ARG A 87 3.35 -4.33 -0.82
N ARG A 88 2.19 -3.92 -0.28
CA ARG A 88 1.06 -3.46 -1.10
C ARG A 88 1.40 -2.18 -1.86
N TYR A 89 2.03 -1.21 -1.19
CA TYR A 89 2.47 0.02 -1.83
C TYR A 89 3.51 -0.24 -2.92
N ASP A 90 4.52 -1.07 -2.65
CA ASP A 90 5.56 -1.41 -3.61
C ASP A 90 4.98 -2.09 -4.85
N ALA A 91 4.02 -3.01 -4.68
CA ALA A 91 3.33 -3.67 -5.78
C ALA A 91 2.51 -2.67 -6.62
N ALA A 92 1.75 -1.78 -5.97
CA ALA A 92 0.96 -0.77 -6.66
C ALA A 92 1.83 0.26 -7.41
N LEU A 93 2.94 0.68 -6.80
CA LEU A 93 3.91 1.57 -7.40
C LEU A 93 4.58 0.94 -8.63
N ARG A 94 4.95 -0.34 -8.54
CA ARG A 94 5.48 -1.11 -9.68
C ARG A 94 4.47 -1.15 -10.82
N ARG A 95 3.22 -1.50 -10.54
CA ARG A 95 2.15 -1.53 -11.56
C ARG A 95 1.94 -0.18 -12.22
N TRP A 96 1.94 0.91 -11.46
CA TRP A 96 1.81 2.25 -12.01
C TRP A 96 3.00 2.61 -12.91
N ASN A 97 4.22 2.26 -12.50
CA ASN A 97 5.42 2.51 -13.31
C ASN A 97 5.48 1.67 -14.59
N ASP A 98 5.00 0.43 -14.55
CA ASP A 98 4.95 -0.45 -15.74
C ASP A 98 3.96 0.05 -16.81
N LEU A 99 2.98 0.88 -16.43
CA LEU A 99 1.99 1.45 -17.36
C LEU A 99 2.39 2.81 -17.96
N LYS A 100 3.31 3.53 -17.32
CA LYS A 100 3.85 4.81 -17.83
C LYS A 100 4.54 4.62 -19.17
#